data_AF-A0A2H0FP41-F1
#
_entry.id   AF-A0A2H0FP41-F1
#
_cell.length_a   1.000
_cell.length_b   1.000
_cell.length_c   1.000
_cell.angle_alpha   90.00
_cell.angle_beta   90.00
_cell.angle_gamma   90.00
#
_symmetry.space_group_name_H-M   'P 1'
#
loop_
_entity.id
_entity.type
_entity.pdbx_description
1 polymer ?
#
loop_
_entity_poly.entity_id
_entity_poly.type
_entity_poly.pdbx_seq_one_letter_code
_entity_poly.pdbx_strand_id
1 'polypeptide(L)' 'GESITRHVDVRVIAATNINIQEALKNGLLREDLYYRLSVIPIEIPPLRDRLDDIVPLVAHFLNKFN' A
#
# COMPACT_ATOMS: atom_id res chain seq x y z
N GLY A 1 2.49 -7.00 32.77
CA GLY A 1 1.78 -7.82 31.79
C GLY A 1 2.78 -8.77 31.17
N GLU A 2 2.54 -10.07 31.24
CA GLU A 2 3.40 -11.06 30.59
C GLU A 2 3.14 -11.10 29.07
N SER A 3 4.21 -11.18 28.29
CA SER A 3 4.15 -11.33 26.83
C SER A 3 4.17 -12.82 26.48
N ILE A 4 2.99 -13.39 26.21
CA ILE A 4 2.84 -14.79 25.79
C ILE A 4 2.83 -14.85 24.26
N THR A 5 3.76 -15.61 23.68
CA THR A 5 3.85 -15.77 22.22
C THR A 5 2.70 -16.65 21.70
N ARG A 6 2.10 -16.27 20.55
CA ARG A 6 1.05 -17.05 19.87
C ARG A 6 1.39 -17.22 18.41
N HIS A 7 1.20 -18.44 17.90
CA HIS A 7 1.30 -18.72 16.47
C HIS A 7 0.07 -18.19 15.74
N VAL A 8 0.30 -17.65 14.54
CA VAL A 8 -0.75 -17.15 13.63
C VAL A 8 -0.42 -17.54 12.19
N ASP A 9 -1.46 -17.77 11.40
CA ASP A 9 -1.38 -17.92 9.95
C ASP A 9 -2.11 -16.73 9.32
N VAL A 10 -1.36 -15.85 8.64
CA VAL A 10 -1.86 -14.56 8.16
C VAL A 10 -1.25 -14.20 6.81
N ARG A 11 -2.05 -13.55 5.97
CA ARG A 11 -1.57 -12.85 4.78
C ARG A 11 -1.35 -11.38 5.11
N VAL A 12 -0.13 -10.89 4.87
CA VAL A 12 0.22 -9.48 5.08
C VAL A 12 0.09 -8.71 3.77
N ILE A 13 -0.61 -7.57 3.81
CA ILE A 13 -0.67 -6.60 2.72
C ILE A 13 -0.25 -5.25 3.33
N ALA A 14 0.74 -4.60 2.72
CA ALA A 14 1.23 -3.30 3.14
C ALA A 14 1.04 -2.27 2.02
N ALA A 15 0.83 -1.02 2.38
CA ALA A 15 0.75 0.10 1.45
C ALA A 15 1.43 1.32 2.06
N THR A 16 2.08 2.12 1.24
CA THR A 16 2.71 3.37 1.66
C THR A 16 2.63 4.41 0.55
N ASN A 17 2.53 5.69 0.93
CA ASN A 17 2.61 6.82 0.04
C ASN A 17 3.94 7.58 0.14
N ILE A 18 4.86 7.13 1.01
CA ILE A 18 6.19 7.74 1.17
C ILE A 18 7.12 7.22 0.08
N ASN A 19 8.12 8.03 -0.30
CA ASN A 19 9.19 7.54 -1.16
C ASN A 19 10.01 6.50 -0.40
N ILE A 20 9.93 5.25 -0.86
CA ILE A 20 10.56 4.11 -0.19
C ILE A 20 12.08 4.25 -0.16
N GLN A 21 12.69 4.67 -1.27
CA GLN A 21 14.15 4.79 -1.38
C GLN A 21 14.70 5.84 -0.40
N GLU A 22 14.01 6.97 -0.28
CA GLU A 22 14.33 8.00 0.68
C GLU A 22 14.14 7.53 2.13
N ALA A 23 13.03 6.83 2.42
CA ALA A 23 12.74 6.30 3.75
C ALA A 23 13.78 5.26 4.21
N LEU A 24 14.24 4.39 3.30
CA LEU A 24 15.32 3.45 3.55
C LEU A 24 16.64 4.18 3.86
N LYS A 25 17.02 5.13 2.99
CA LYS A 25 18.24 5.92 3.13
C LYS A 25 18.29 6.69 4.46
N ASN A 26 17.17 7.24 4.90
CA ASN A 26 17.07 8.04 6.11
C ASN A 26 16.85 7.18 7.38
N GLY A 27 16.83 5.84 7.27
CA GLY A 27 16.61 4.94 8.41
C GLY A 27 15.19 4.96 8.97
N LEU A 28 14.23 5.56 8.26
CA LEU A 28 12.81 5.60 8.63
C LEU A 28 12.11 4.27 8.31
N LEU A 29 12.60 3.54 7.31
CA LEU A 29 12.15 2.20 6.99
C LEU A 29 13.31 1.22 7.15
N ARG A 30 13.04 0.12 7.84
CA ARG A 30 14.00 -0.98 7.95
C ARG A 30 14.08 -1.74 6.62
N GLU A 31 15.31 -1.88 6.13
CA GLU A 31 15.60 -2.53 4.86
C GLU A 31 15.17 -4.02 4.86
N ASP A 32 15.40 -4.73 5.96
CA ASP A 32 15.01 -6.15 6.08
C ASP A 32 13.49 -6.37 6.10
N LEU A 33 12.73 -5.44 6.69
CA LEU A 33 11.27 -5.44 6.63
C LEU A 33 10.79 -5.16 5.21
N TYR A 34 11.40 -4.18 4.54
CA TYR A 34 11.05 -3.84 3.16
C TYR A 34 11.23 -5.04 2.22
N TYR A 35 12.38 -5.73 2.26
CA TYR A 35 12.60 -6.91 1.40
C TYR A 35 11.64 -8.07 1.69
N ARG A 36 11.11 -8.20 2.92
CA ARG A 36 10.10 -9.22 3.25
C ARG A 36 8.71 -8.86 2.74
N LEU A 37 8.35 -7.58 2.76
CA LEU A 37 7.04 -7.10 2.30
C LEU A 37 6.97 -6.96 0.78
N SER A 38 8.07 -6.52 0.16
CA SER A 38 8.11 -6.12 -1.25
C SER A 38 8.54 -7.24 -2.20
N VAL A 39 8.01 -8.44 -1.98
CA VAL A 39 8.20 -9.57 -2.92
C VAL A 39 7.47 -9.29 -4.23
N ILE A 40 6.27 -8.70 -4.17
CA ILE A 40 5.48 -8.27 -5.33
C ILE A 40 5.02 -6.83 -5.09
N PRO A 41 5.81 -5.82 -5.47
CA PRO A 41 5.39 -4.43 -5.37
C PRO A 41 4.29 -4.14 -6.40
N ILE A 42 3.23 -3.46 -5.96
CA ILE A 42 2.15 -2.98 -6.84
C ILE A 42 2.16 -1.45 -6.78
N GLU A 43 2.62 -0.84 -7.88
CA GLU A 43 2.56 0.60 -8.05
C GLU A 43 1.18 1.01 -8.59
N ILE A 44 0.54 1.95 -7.90
CA ILE A 44 -0.78 2.47 -8.28
C ILE A 44 -0.54 3.85 -8.92
N PRO A 45 -0.61 3.99 -10.25
CA PRO A 45 -0.43 5.30 -10.88
C PRO A 45 -1.50 6.29 -10.41
N PRO A 46 -1.18 7.58 -10.26
CA PRO A 46 -2.17 8.60 -9.90
C PRO A 46 -3.19 8.78 -11.04
N LEU A 47 -4.38 9.31 -10.72
CA LEU A 47 -5.47 9.42 -11.69
C LEU A 47 -5.11 10.24 -12.94
N ARG A 48 -4.21 11.22 -12.81
CA ARG A 48 -3.68 12.02 -13.94
C ARG A 48 -2.97 11.19 -15.02
N ASP A 49 -2.44 10.02 -14.67
CA ASP A 49 -1.75 9.12 -15.59
C ASP A 49 -2.68 8.02 -16.13
N ARG A 50 -3.97 8.04 -15.74
CA ARG A 50 -5.01 7.06 -16.14
C ARG A 50 -6.36 7.75 -16.35
N LEU A 51 -6.39 8.72 -17.25
CA LEU A 51 -7.55 9.57 -17.49
C LEU A 51 -8.80 8.80 -17.93
N ASP A 52 -8.64 7.65 -18.59
CA ASP A 52 -9.75 6.79 -19.02
C ASP A 52 -10.56 6.23 -17.84
N ASP A 53 -9.97 6.16 -16.63
CA ASP A 53 -10.67 5.72 -15.42
C ASP A 53 -11.63 6.80 -14.87
N ILE A 54 -11.55 8.06 -15.34
CA ILE A 54 -12.36 9.16 -14.79
C ILE A 54 -13.85 8.92 -15.02
N VAL A 55 -14.27 8.64 -16.25
CA VAL A 55 -15.68 8.43 -16.61
C VAL A 55 -16.31 7.28 -15.81
N PRO A 56 -15.74 6.06 -15.77
CA PRO A 56 -16.32 4.97 -14.99
C PRO A 56 -16.33 5.25 -13.48
N LEU A 57 -15.31 5.92 -12.94
CA LEU A 57 -15.30 6.32 -11.52
C LEU A 57 -16.40 7.32 -11.19
N VAL A 58 -16.60 8.34 -12.03
CA VAL A 58 -17.68 9.33 -11.84
C VAL A 58 -19.05 8.65 -11.90
N ALA A 59 -19.28 7.77 -12.89
CA ALA A 59 -20.51 7.01 -12.99
C ALA A 59 -20.77 6.16 -11.74
N HIS A 60 -19.74 5.48 -11.23
CA HIS A 60 -19.83 4.71 -9.98
C HIS A 60 -20.20 5.59 -8.79
N PHE A 61 -19.56 6.75 -8.62
CA PHE A 61 -19.82 7.63 -7.48
C PHE A 61 -21.20 8.31 -7.55
N LEU A 62 -21.66 8.70 -8.75
CA LEU A 62 -23.02 9.21 -8.95
C LEU A 62 -24.08 8.17 -8.60
N ASN A 63 -23.84 6.88 -8.90
CA ASN A 63 -24.76 5.81 -8.55
C ASN A 63 -24.75 5.49 -7.04
N LYS A 64 -23.58 5.58 -6.40
CA LYS A 64 -23.39 5.22 -5.00
C LYS A 64 -23.94 6.26 -4.01
N PHE A 65 -23.95 7.54 -4.39
CA PHE A 65 -24.21 8.65 -3.46
C PHE A 65 -25.45 9.50 -3.80
N ASN A 66 -26.11 9.29 -4.94
CA ASN A 66 -27.43 9.88 -5.24
C ASN A 66 -28.54 8.89 -4.91
#